data_AF-A0AAE9F8H9-F1
#
_entry.id   AF-A0AAE9F8H9-F1
#
_cell.length_a   1.000
_cell.length_b   1.000
_cell.length_c   1.000
_cell.angle_alpha   90.00
_cell.angle_beta   90.00
_cell.angle_gamma   90.00
#
_symmetry.space_group_name_H-M   'P 1'
#
loop_
_entity.id
_entity.type
_entity.pdbx_description
1 polymer ?
#
loop_
_entity_poly.entity_id
_entity_poly.type
_entity_poly.pdbx_seq_one_letter_code
_entity_poly.pdbx_strand_id
1 'polypeptide(L)'
;MFSLAHPFGASSDVSFTLLLVYTGFYAATISFLTAQFFYRYLAIVHPQMVPVFFGGWKLILWILYACYFGLQWALGVTFFARLDEVSTDYMEDEILQYYGKRVEEIAMCAVVAFDENHELRWFNLMCVLNMTLIMMVQYGFIITFGWRMSLKIREAVSMLSTSMIRLHTQFFKVLVLQAC
;
A
#
# COMPACT_ATOMS: atom_id res chain seq x y z
N MET A 1 -12.65 -8.29 -12.84
CA MET A 1 -12.56 -7.64 -11.51
C MET A 1 -13.91 -7.80 -10.84
N PHE A 2 -13.97 -8.31 -9.60
CA PHE A 2 -15.20 -8.77 -8.95
C PHE A 2 -16.16 -7.62 -8.64
N SER A 3 -17.13 -7.37 -9.52
CA SER A 3 -18.31 -6.56 -9.19
C SER A 3 -19.24 -7.43 -8.32
N LEU A 4 -19.29 -7.15 -7.01
CA LEU A 4 -20.21 -7.79 -6.05
C LEU A 4 -21.70 -7.55 -6.36
N ALA A 5 -22.01 -6.74 -7.38
CA ALA A 5 -23.38 -6.44 -7.79
C ALA A 5 -24.12 -7.69 -8.31
N HIS A 6 -23.42 -8.59 -9.01
CA HIS A 6 -24.09 -9.71 -9.70
C HIS A 6 -24.48 -10.91 -8.80
N PRO A 7 -23.77 -11.25 -7.71
CA PRO A 7 -24.21 -12.33 -6.80
C PRO A 7 -25.04 -11.85 -5.60
N PHE A 8 -24.90 -10.58 -5.16
CA PHE A 8 -25.42 -10.13 -3.86
C PHE A 8 -26.33 -8.90 -3.89
N GLY A 9 -26.54 -8.24 -5.03
CA GLY A 9 -27.36 -7.02 -5.08
C GLY A 9 -26.82 -5.90 -4.18
N ALA A 10 -25.51 -5.88 -3.93
CA ALA A 10 -24.88 -4.92 -3.02
C ALA A 10 -24.90 -3.51 -3.63
N SER A 11 -25.39 -2.54 -2.86
CA SER A 11 -25.39 -1.11 -3.23
C SER A 11 -23.98 -0.63 -3.61
N SER A 12 -23.90 0.34 -4.53
CA SER A 12 -22.66 1.01 -4.96
C SER A 12 -21.84 1.51 -3.75
N ASP A 13 -22.52 1.99 -2.70
CA ASP A 13 -21.91 2.44 -1.45
C ASP A 13 -21.16 1.35 -0.68
N VAL A 14 -21.70 0.12 -0.67
CA VAL A 14 -21.06 -1.02 0.01
C VAL A 14 -19.80 -1.41 -0.74
N SER A 15 -19.86 -1.42 -2.07
CA SER A 15 -18.71 -1.72 -2.91
C SER A 15 -17.62 -0.65 -2.77
N PHE A 16 -17.98 0.62 -2.67
CA PHE A 16 -17.04 1.73 -2.41
C PHE A 16 -16.40 1.63 -1.02
N THR A 17 -17.20 1.33 0.00
CA THR A 17 -16.69 1.13 1.37
C THR A 17 -15.70 -0.03 1.44
N LEU A 18 -15.98 -1.15 0.77
CA LEU A 18 -15.05 -2.28 0.68
C LEU A 18 -13.74 -1.90 -0.04
N LEU A 19 -13.82 -1.07 -1.09
CA LEU A 19 -12.63 -0.57 -1.79
C LEU A 19 -11.77 0.33 -0.89
N LEU A 20 -12.39 1.21 -0.11
CA LEU A 20 -11.69 2.05 0.87
C LEU A 20 -10.99 1.21 1.94
N VAL A 21 -11.69 0.21 2.48
CA VAL A 21 -11.13 -0.72 3.46
C VAL A 21 -9.95 -1.49 2.86
N TYR A 22 -10.09 -2.00 1.64
CA TYR A 22 -9.03 -2.72 0.94
C TYR A 22 -7.78 -1.86 0.72
N THR A 23 -7.94 -0.64 0.21
CA THR A 23 -6.81 0.28 -0.04
C THR A 23 -6.11 0.71 1.26
N GLY A 24 -6.86 0.95 2.33
CA GLY A 24 -6.30 1.22 3.66
C GLY A 24 -5.50 0.04 4.22
N PHE A 25 -6.02 -1.19 4.12
CA PHE A 25 -5.28 -2.39 4.54
C PHE A 25 -4.04 -2.64 3.69
N TYR A 26 -4.10 -2.36 2.40
CA TYR A 26 -2.94 -2.46 1.51
C TYR A 26 -1.81 -1.53 1.95
N ALA A 27 -2.11 -0.25 2.19
CA ALA A 27 -1.13 0.73 2.67
C ALA A 27 -0.58 0.40 4.06
N ALA A 28 -1.43 -0.07 4.98
CA ALA A 28 -1.00 -0.55 6.30
C ALA A 28 -0.07 -1.76 6.19
N THR A 29 -0.37 -2.71 5.30
CA THR A 29 0.45 -3.92 5.08
C THR A 29 1.83 -3.55 4.57
N ILE A 30 1.94 -2.64 3.59
CA ILE A 30 3.23 -2.17 3.08
C ILE A 30 4.04 -1.49 4.18
N SER A 31 3.41 -0.60 4.95
CA SER A 31 4.06 0.09 6.06
C SER A 31 4.57 -0.89 7.12
N PHE A 32 3.78 -1.93 7.41
CA PHE A 32 4.18 -3.00 8.31
C PHE A 32 5.34 -3.83 7.75
N LEU A 33 5.34 -4.14 6.44
CA LEU A 33 6.46 -4.80 5.78
C LEU A 33 7.74 -3.96 5.88
N THR A 34 7.67 -2.64 5.67
CA THR A 34 8.82 -1.75 5.87
C THR A 34 9.40 -1.85 7.27
N ALA A 35 8.54 -1.83 8.30
CA ALA A 35 8.95 -1.99 9.69
C ALA A 35 9.62 -3.36 9.95
N GLN A 36 9.10 -4.43 9.35
CA GLN A 36 9.70 -5.77 9.44
C GLN A 36 11.08 -5.84 8.77
N PHE A 37 11.24 -5.23 7.59
CA PHE A 37 12.53 -5.16 6.90
C PHE A 37 13.54 -4.36 7.71
N PHE A 38 13.11 -3.25 8.31
CA PHE A 38 13.95 -2.46 9.21
C PHE A 38 14.37 -3.25 10.45
N TYR A 39 13.43 -3.96 11.11
CA TYR A 39 13.73 -4.84 12.23
C TYR A 39 14.78 -5.89 11.87
N ARG A 40 14.60 -6.59 10.73
CA ARG A 40 15.54 -7.63 10.27
C ARG A 40 16.91 -7.06 9.96
N TYR A 41 16.95 -5.90 9.31
CA TYR A 41 18.19 -5.20 9.04
C TYR A 41 18.93 -4.87 10.34
N LEU A 42 18.24 -4.31 11.34
CA LEU A 42 18.83 -4.05 12.65
C LEU A 42 19.29 -5.34 13.33
N ALA A 43 18.50 -6.41 13.31
CA ALA A 43 18.87 -7.67 13.95
C ALA A 43 20.15 -8.30 13.38
N ILE A 44 20.40 -8.12 12.08
CA ILE A 44 21.61 -8.66 11.43
C ILE A 44 22.80 -7.73 11.60
N VAL A 45 22.62 -6.43 11.37
CA VAL A 45 23.75 -5.49 11.28
C VAL A 45 24.10 -4.90 12.64
N HIS A 46 23.10 -4.63 13.48
CA HIS A 46 23.25 -3.99 14.78
C HIS A 46 22.29 -4.59 15.83
N PRO A 47 22.48 -5.87 16.22
CA PRO A 47 21.55 -6.57 17.12
C PRO A 47 21.30 -5.84 18.46
N GLN A 48 22.28 -5.09 18.95
CA GLN A 48 22.17 -4.25 20.15
C GLN A 48 21.14 -3.12 20.04
N MET A 49 20.80 -2.68 18.82
CA MET A 49 19.81 -1.63 18.58
C MET A 49 18.39 -2.17 18.53
N VAL A 50 18.20 -3.47 18.33
CA VAL A 50 16.87 -4.10 18.30
C VAL A 50 16.04 -3.82 19.57
N PRO A 51 16.54 -4.07 20.80
CA PRO A 51 15.77 -3.75 22.01
C PRO A 51 15.56 -2.24 22.20
N VAL A 52 16.39 -1.39 21.59
CA VAL A 52 16.23 0.07 21.64
C VAL A 52 15.03 0.52 20.80
N PHE A 53 14.83 -0.04 19.61
CA PHE A 53 13.75 0.35 18.69
C PHE A 53 12.49 -0.52 18.77
N PHE A 54 12.62 -1.78 19.14
CA PHE A 54 11.55 -2.79 19.15
C PHE A 54 11.35 -3.46 20.52
N GLY A 55 12.02 -2.97 21.57
CA GLY A 55 11.88 -3.52 22.91
C GLY A 55 10.59 -3.07 23.62
N GLY A 56 9.88 -4.04 24.20
CA GLY A 56 8.74 -3.81 25.09
C GLY A 56 7.58 -3.09 24.40
N TRP A 57 7.09 -2.01 25.04
CA TRP A 57 5.93 -1.25 24.58
C TRP A 57 6.14 -0.52 23.25
N LYS A 58 7.40 -0.33 22.80
CA LYS A 58 7.73 0.37 21.54
C LYS A 58 7.21 -0.35 20.30
N LEU A 59 6.90 -1.65 20.39
CA LEU A 59 6.21 -2.37 19.31
C LEU A 59 4.86 -1.75 18.96
N ILE A 60 4.17 -1.16 19.94
CA ILE A 60 2.90 -0.46 19.73
C ILE A 60 3.11 0.75 18.80
N LEU A 61 4.25 1.45 18.87
CA LEU A 61 4.55 2.57 17.97
C LEU A 61 4.63 2.14 16.51
N TRP A 62 5.13 0.92 16.23
CA TRP A 62 5.19 0.37 14.86
C TRP A 62 3.82 -0.08 14.34
N ILE A 63 2.95 -0.57 15.23
CA ILE A 63 1.56 -0.86 14.89
C ILE A 63 0.82 0.45 14.57
N LEU A 64 0.98 1.47 15.43
CA LEU A 64 0.41 2.80 15.21
C LEU A 64 0.93 3.44 13.92
N TYR A 65 2.22 3.25 13.59
CA TYR A 65 2.80 3.67 12.31
C TYR A 65 2.07 3.05 11.12
N ALA A 66 1.84 1.72 11.12
CA ALA A 66 1.13 1.05 10.04
C ALA A 66 -0.35 1.51 9.95
N CYS A 67 -1.01 1.66 11.10
CA CYS A 67 -2.38 2.17 11.17
C CYS A 67 -2.48 3.61 10.66
N TYR A 68 -1.51 4.47 10.99
CA TYR A 68 -1.46 5.86 10.53
C TYR A 68 -1.42 5.94 9.00
N PHE A 69 -0.53 5.20 8.35
CA PHE A 69 -0.45 5.20 6.89
C PHE A 69 -1.68 4.57 6.23
N GLY A 70 -2.25 3.51 6.82
CA GLY A 70 -3.51 2.93 6.34
C GLY A 70 -4.68 3.90 6.42
N LEU A 71 -4.81 4.62 7.53
CA LEU A 71 -5.86 5.62 7.73
C LEU A 71 -5.66 6.83 6.84
N GLN A 72 -4.43 7.36 6.75
CA GLN A 72 -4.10 8.46 5.85
C GLN A 72 -4.46 8.12 4.40
N TRP A 73 -4.18 6.89 3.97
CA TRP A 73 -4.52 6.42 2.64
C TRP A 73 -6.04 6.36 2.44
N ALA A 74 -6.76 5.70 3.35
CA ALA A 74 -8.22 5.57 3.26
C ALA A 74 -8.92 6.94 3.27
N LEU A 75 -8.47 7.87 4.12
CA LEU A 75 -8.99 9.25 4.15
C LEU A 75 -8.66 9.99 2.86
N GLY A 76 -7.43 9.87 2.34
CA GLY A 76 -7.05 10.47 1.06
C GLY A 76 -7.93 9.98 -0.10
N VAL A 77 -8.22 8.68 -0.16
CA VAL A 77 -9.13 8.15 -1.20
C VAL A 77 -10.56 8.68 -0.98
N THR A 78 -11.03 8.74 0.26
CA THR A 78 -12.39 9.21 0.57
C THR A 78 -12.61 10.68 0.25
N PHE A 79 -11.64 11.56 0.55
CA PHE A 79 -11.78 13.00 0.35
C PHE A 79 -11.49 13.45 -1.08
N PHE A 80 -10.60 12.76 -1.80
CA PHE A 80 -10.09 13.23 -3.09
C PHE A 80 -10.50 12.38 -4.28
N ALA A 81 -10.87 11.10 -4.06
CA ALA A 81 -11.22 10.17 -5.13
C ALA A 81 -12.70 9.78 -5.11
N ARG A 82 -13.52 10.48 -4.32
CA ARG A 82 -14.97 10.39 -4.43
C ARG A 82 -15.36 10.90 -5.82
N LEU A 83 -16.08 10.06 -6.57
CA LEU A 83 -16.59 10.38 -7.89
C LEU A 83 -17.42 11.68 -7.80
N ASP A 84 -16.90 12.74 -8.40
CA ASP A 84 -17.65 13.96 -8.65
C ASP A 84 -18.49 13.78 -9.93
N GLU A 85 -19.53 14.60 -10.13
CA GLU A 85 -20.38 14.53 -11.34
C GLU A 85 -19.53 14.60 -12.62
N VAL A 86 -18.54 15.50 -12.67
CA VAL A 86 -17.57 15.65 -13.77
C VAL A 86 -16.73 14.38 -14.00
N SER A 87 -16.38 13.68 -12.92
CA SER A 87 -15.54 12.47 -13.01
C SER A 87 -16.35 11.26 -13.45
N THR A 88 -17.64 11.28 -13.17
CA THR A 88 -18.61 10.27 -13.57
C THR A 88 -18.90 10.39 -15.06
N ASP A 89 -19.15 11.62 -15.55
CA ASP A 89 -19.39 11.91 -16.97
C ASP A 89 -18.16 11.56 -17.84
N TYR A 90 -16.96 11.94 -17.38
CA TYR A 90 -15.70 11.63 -18.09
C TYR A 90 -15.41 10.13 -18.21
N MET A 91 -15.84 9.33 -17.22
CA MET A 91 -15.63 7.88 -17.21
C MET A 91 -16.84 7.09 -17.71
N GLU A 92 -17.97 7.73 -18.00
CA GLU A 92 -19.18 7.03 -18.43
C GLU A 92 -18.98 6.33 -19.76
N ASP A 93 -18.44 7.05 -20.74
CA ASP A 93 -18.17 6.49 -22.07
C ASP A 93 -17.15 5.35 -22.02
N GLU A 94 -16.05 5.49 -21.27
CA GLU A 94 -15.03 4.44 -21.16
C GLU A 94 -15.56 3.21 -20.41
N ILE A 95 -16.24 3.40 -19.28
CA ILE A 95 -16.78 2.28 -18.50
C ILE A 95 -17.88 1.55 -19.29
N LEU A 96 -18.75 2.29 -19.97
CA LEU A 96 -19.79 1.70 -20.79
C LEU A 96 -19.19 0.92 -21.98
N GLN A 97 -18.17 1.47 -22.63
CA GLN A 97 -17.52 0.84 -23.77
C GLN A 97 -16.74 -0.44 -23.40
N TYR A 98 -15.97 -0.42 -22.31
CA TYR A 98 -15.11 -1.55 -21.94
C TYR A 98 -15.79 -2.57 -21.02
N TYR A 99 -16.74 -2.14 -20.20
CA TYR A 99 -17.37 -2.99 -19.18
C TYR A 99 -18.87 -3.21 -19.41
N GLY A 100 -19.51 -2.48 -20.33
CA GLY A 100 -20.93 -2.62 -20.63
C GLY A 100 -21.85 -2.27 -19.45
N LYS A 101 -21.35 -1.50 -18.48
CA LYS A 101 -22.03 -1.14 -17.24
C LYS A 101 -21.98 0.36 -17.03
N ARG A 102 -22.94 0.90 -16.30
CA ARG A 102 -22.95 2.32 -15.92
C ARG A 102 -21.96 2.54 -14.77
N VAL A 103 -21.33 3.72 -14.73
CA VAL A 103 -20.35 4.11 -13.69
C VAL A 103 -20.94 3.97 -12.28
N GLU A 104 -22.24 4.25 -12.16
CA GLU A 104 -23.04 4.12 -10.93
C GLU A 104 -23.08 2.68 -10.36
N GLU A 105 -22.92 1.66 -11.21
CA GLU A 105 -22.97 0.24 -10.83
C GLU A 105 -21.58 -0.34 -10.46
N ILE A 106 -20.52 0.46 -10.62
CA ILE A 106 -19.15 0.05 -10.35
C ILE A 106 -18.57 0.99 -9.30
N ALA A 107 -18.17 0.44 -8.16
CA ALA A 107 -17.36 1.19 -7.21
C ALA A 107 -15.99 1.48 -7.82
N MET A 108 -15.83 2.69 -8.35
CA MET A 108 -14.59 3.17 -8.90
C MET A 108 -14.16 4.46 -8.20
N CYS A 109 -12.85 4.65 -8.11
CA CYS A 109 -12.26 5.90 -7.69
C CYS A 109 -11.62 6.52 -8.92
N ALA A 110 -12.06 7.72 -9.27
CA ALA A 110 -11.57 8.46 -10.43
C ALA A 110 -10.79 9.66 -9.94
N VAL A 111 -9.51 9.77 -10.35
CA VAL A 111 -8.76 11.01 -10.16
C VAL A 111 -8.62 11.68 -11.51
N VAL A 112 -9.50 12.63 -11.78
CA VAL A 112 -9.44 13.43 -13.00
C VAL A 112 -8.51 14.61 -12.78
N ALA A 113 -7.51 14.75 -13.67
CA ALA A 113 -6.49 15.80 -13.59
C ALA A 113 -7.02 17.17 -14.06
N PHE A 114 -8.00 17.18 -14.95
CA PHE A 114 -8.57 18.37 -15.57
C PHE A 114 -10.07 18.47 -15.30
N ASP A 115 -10.54 19.67 -15.04
CA ASP A 115 -11.97 19.99 -14.97
C ASP A 115 -12.54 20.23 -16.38
N GLU A 116 -13.87 20.37 -16.51
CA GLU A 116 -14.55 20.64 -17.79
C GLU A 116 -13.98 21.88 -18.50
N ASN A 117 -13.52 22.86 -17.73
CA ASN A 117 -12.88 24.10 -18.20
C ASN A 117 -11.39 23.95 -18.55
N HIS A 118 -10.86 22.71 -18.60
CA HIS A 118 -9.42 22.41 -18.76
C HIS A 118 -8.52 22.96 -17.65
N GLU A 119 -9.09 23.31 -16.51
CA GLU A 119 -8.33 23.73 -15.34
C GLU A 119 -7.82 22.53 -14.54
N LEU A 120 -6.58 22.63 -14.06
CA LEU A 120 -5.97 21.57 -13.26
C LEU A 120 -6.66 21.47 -11.89
N ARG A 121 -7.17 20.28 -11.56
CA ARG A 121 -7.69 19.97 -10.22
C ARG A 121 -6.52 19.75 -9.26
N TRP A 122 -5.87 20.84 -8.86
CA TRP A 122 -4.66 20.85 -8.04
C TRP A 122 -4.79 20.02 -6.77
N PHE A 123 -5.95 20.03 -6.11
CA PHE A 123 -6.19 19.25 -4.90
C PHE A 123 -6.08 17.74 -5.15
N ASN A 124 -6.70 17.23 -6.24
CA ASN A 124 -6.65 15.83 -6.63
C ASN A 124 -5.24 15.42 -7.07
N LEU A 125 -4.56 16.28 -7.83
CA LEU A 125 -3.18 16.06 -8.24
C LEU A 125 -2.24 15.97 -7.02
N MET A 126 -2.39 16.87 -6.04
CA MET A 126 -1.60 16.85 -4.81
C MET A 126 -1.84 15.60 -3.98
N CYS A 127 -3.07 15.07 -3.95
CA CYS A 127 -3.35 13.79 -3.30
C CYS A 127 -2.63 12.62 -3.98
N VAL A 128 -2.70 12.53 -5.32
CA VAL A 128 -2.00 11.48 -6.07
C VAL A 128 -0.49 11.59 -5.88
N LEU A 129 0.06 12.79 -5.92
CA LEU A 129 1.48 13.03 -5.66
C LEU A 129 1.87 12.62 -4.24
N ASN A 130 1.06 12.96 -3.23
CA ASN A 130 1.29 12.57 -1.84
C ASN A 130 1.31 11.04 -1.68
N MET A 131 0.30 10.35 -2.20
CA MET A 131 0.20 8.89 -2.15
C MET A 131 1.36 8.21 -2.89
N THR A 132 1.72 8.72 -4.07
CA THR A 132 2.84 8.20 -4.87
C THR A 132 4.16 8.36 -4.14
N LEU A 133 4.39 9.51 -3.52
CA LEU A 133 5.61 9.78 -2.75
C LEU A 133 5.70 8.86 -1.53
N ILE A 134 4.60 8.67 -0.80
CA ILE A 134 4.55 7.73 0.33
C ILE A 134 4.94 6.32 -0.12
N MET A 135 4.35 5.82 -1.22
CA MET A 135 4.67 4.50 -1.76
C MET A 135 6.12 4.39 -2.18
N MET A 136 6.65 5.40 -2.88
CA MET A 136 8.04 5.44 -3.30
C MET A 136 8.99 5.35 -2.10
N VAL A 137 8.69 6.07 -1.02
CA VAL A 137 9.50 6.05 0.20
C VAL A 137 9.42 4.69 0.89
N GLN A 138 8.23 4.12 1.06
CA GLN A 138 8.05 2.81 1.71
C GLN A 138 8.77 1.70 0.96
N TYR A 139 8.55 1.59 -0.36
CA TYR A 139 9.26 0.62 -1.19
C TYR A 139 10.76 0.89 -1.27
N GLY A 140 11.15 2.16 -1.31
CA GLY A 140 12.56 2.57 -1.24
C GLY A 140 13.24 2.02 0.00
N PHE A 141 12.60 2.13 1.18
CA PHE A 141 13.10 1.54 2.42
C PHE A 141 13.13 0.02 2.38
N ILE A 142 12.07 -0.64 1.90
CA ILE A 142 12.04 -2.10 1.77
C ILE A 142 13.20 -2.59 0.90
N ILE A 143 13.39 -1.98 -0.28
CA ILE A 143 14.44 -2.37 -1.23
C ILE A 143 15.82 -2.10 -0.64
N THR A 144 16.06 -0.93 -0.04
CA THR A 144 17.37 -0.59 0.54
C THR A 144 17.71 -1.49 1.72
N PHE A 145 16.80 -1.71 2.67
CA PHE A 145 17.03 -2.61 3.79
C PHE A 145 17.17 -4.07 3.33
N GLY A 146 16.32 -4.52 2.41
CA GLY A 146 16.41 -5.86 1.82
C GLY A 146 17.73 -6.10 1.10
N TRP A 147 18.22 -5.13 0.34
CA TRP A 147 19.50 -5.18 -0.36
C TRP A 147 20.68 -5.21 0.63
N ARG A 148 20.71 -4.28 1.58
CA ARG A 148 21.77 -4.19 2.61
C ARG A 148 21.85 -5.46 3.46
N MET A 149 20.69 -5.98 3.87
CA MET A 149 20.55 -7.24 4.58
C MET A 149 21.12 -8.40 3.75
N SER A 150 20.78 -8.47 2.46
CA SER A 150 21.26 -9.53 1.56
C SER A 150 22.76 -9.49 1.35
N LEU A 151 23.36 -8.29 1.23
CA LEU A 151 24.82 -8.13 1.16
C LEU A 151 25.50 -8.62 2.43
N LYS A 152 25.00 -8.21 3.60
CA LYS A 152 25.57 -8.59 4.90
C LYS A 152 25.46 -10.08 5.18
N ILE A 153 24.35 -10.70 4.79
CA ILE A 153 24.20 -12.15 4.88
C ILE A 153 25.26 -12.84 4.00
N ARG A 154 25.45 -12.39 2.75
CA ARG A 154 26.45 -12.96 1.83
C ARG A 154 27.88 -12.84 2.36
N GLU A 155 28.22 -11.69 2.94
CA GLU A 155 29.53 -11.48 3.60
C GLU A 155 29.71 -12.39 4.82
N ALA A 156 28.63 -12.62 5.58
CA ALA A 156 28.63 -13.43 6.77
C ALA A 156 28.35 -14.93 6.54
N VAL A 157 28.20 -15.40 5.29
CA VAL A 157 27.93 -16.84 4.98
C VAL A 157 28.99 -17.77 5.58
N SER A 158 30.22 -17.30 5.82
CA SER A 158 31.27 -18.08 6.50
C SER A 158 31.22 -18.03 8.04
N MET A 159 30.43 -17.13 8.64
CA MET A 159 30.38 -16.87 10.08
C MET A 159 28.98 -16.98 10.71
N LEU A 160 27.89 -17.00 9.93
CA LEU A 160 26.51 -16.96 10.43
C LEU A 160 25.87 -18.36 10.49
N SER A 161 25.01 -18.58 11.49
CA SER A 161 24.26 -19.83 11.70
C SER A 161 23.35 -20.16 10.50
N THR A 162 23.38 -21.44 10.08
CA THR A 162 22.60 -22.01 8.97
C THR A 162 21.09 -21.72 9.08
N SER A 163 20.58 -21.58 10.31
CA SER A 163 19.18 -21.29 10.62
C SER A 163 18.73 -19.90 10.15
N MET A 164 19.59 -18.88 10.27
CA MET A 164 19.31 -17.50 9.85
C MET A 164 19.25 -17.40 8.32
N ILE A 165 20.19 -18.04 7.62
CA ILE A 165 20.24 -18.08 6.15
C ILE A 165 18.96 -18.72 5.60
N ARG A 166 18.57 -19.88 6.15
CA ARG A 166 17.35 -20.59 5.75
C ARG A 166 16.09 -19.75 5.95
N LEU A 167 15.99 -19.02 7.06
CA LEU A 167 14.87 -18.10 7.33
C LEU A 167 14.81 -16.96 6.30
N HIS A 168 15.94 -16.33 5.96
CA HIS A 168 15.98 -15.26 4.95
C HIS A 168 15.64 -15.75 3.54
N THR A 169 16.12 -16.92 3.14
CA THR A 169 15.76 -17.52 1.84
C THR A 169 14.27 -17.82 1.76
N GLN A 170 13.66 -18.30 2.86
CA GLN A 170 12.22 -18.56 2.89
C GLN A 170 11.41 -17.28 2.86
N PHE A 171 11.80 -16.23 3.61
CA PHE A 171 11.11 -14.95 3.56
C PHE A 171 11.19 -14.29 2.17
N PHE A 172 12.34 -14.35 1.50
CA PHE A 172 12.47 -13.82 0.14
C PHE A 172 11.54 -14.57 -0.83
N LYS A 173 11.48 -15.91 -0.74
CA LYS A 173 10.55 -16.71 -1.56
C LYS A 173 9.09 -16.35 -1.30
N VAL A 174 8.71 -16.20 -0.03
CA VAL A 174 7.34 -15.81 0.34
C VAL A 174 7.03 -14.40 -0.15
N LEU A 175 7.95 -13.45 -0.01
CA LEU A 175 7.74 -12.07 -0.44
C LEU A 175 7.55 -11.95 -1.96
N VAL A 176 8.33 -12.70 -2.75
CA VAL A 176 8.13 -12.79 -4.20
C VAL A 176 6.76 -13.39 -4.52
N LEU A 177 6.35 -14.42 -3.78
CA LEU A 177 5.02 -15.04 -3.95
C LEU A 177 3.88 -14.12 -3.53
N GLN A 178 4.10 -13.24 -2.55
CA GLN A 178 3.10 -12.34 -2.00
C GLN A 178 2.95 -11.04 -2.82
N ALA A 179 3.92 -10.76 -3.70
CA ALA A 179 3.91 -9.64 -4.62
C ALA A 179 3.35 -9.99 -6.02
N CYS A 180 3.09 -11.28 -6.29
CA CYS A 180 2.38 -11.77 -7.47
C CYS A 180 0.93 -12.08 -7.12
#